data_AF-A0A7Y5EXJ1-F1
#
_entry.id   AF-A0A7Y5EXJ1-F1
#
_cell.length_a   1.000
_cell.length_b   1.000
_cell.length_c   1.000
_cell.angle_alpha   90.00
_cell.angle_beta   90.00
_cell.angle_gamma   90.00
#
_symmetry.space_group_name_H-M   'P 1'
#
loop_
_entity.id
_entity.type
_entity.pdbx_description
1 polymer ?
#
loop_
_entity_poly.entity_id
_entity_poly.type
_entity_poly.pdbx_seq_one_letter_code
_entity_poly.pdbx_strand_id
1 'polypeptide(L)'
;MLVNKERLNLLKDDSSEVELNWLKGLIDQVVEDLESRMKTMSTINSNNTKEIISELHKISGVAANFGLEDLHQKVSGLEKLAKNEKVSEAIDNFPSTRSIWEETKKELLIFQNEL
;
A
#
# COMPACT_ATOMS: atom_id res chain seq x y z
N MET A 1 -14.10 -5.07 0.22
CA MET A 1 -13.15 -5.55 -0.81
C MET A 1 -11.96 -4.62 -0.68
N LEU A 2 -10.80 -5.15 -0.27
CA LEU A 2 -9.63 -4.33 0.05
C LEU A 2 -8.97 -3.76 -1.21
N VAL A 3 -9.09 -4.51 -2.31
CA VAL A 3 -8.59 -4.15 -3.63
C VAL A 3 -9.75 -3.76 -4.54
N ASN A 4 -9.75 -2.55 -5.09
CA ASN A 4 -10.71 -2.16 -6.11
C ASN A 4 -10.41 -2.88 -7.45
N LYS A 5 -10.99 -4.08 -7.63
CA LYS A 5 -10.83 -4.90 -8.84
C LYS A 5 -11.31 -4.20 -10.11
N GLU A 6 -12.34 -3.35 -10.04
CA GLU A 6 -12.81 -2.58 -11.20
C GLU A 6 -11.71 -1.63 -11.68
N ARG A 7 -11.06 -0.92 -10.75
CA ARG A 7 -9.96 -0.01 -11.06
C ARG A 7 -8.75 -0.74 -11.65
N LEU A 8 -8.44 -1.94 -11.17
CA LEU A 8 -7.39 -2.78 -11.76
C LEU A 8 -7.77 -3.33 -13.14
N ASN A 9 -9.03 -3.66 -13.36
CA ASN A 9 -9.52 -4.10 -14.67
C ASN A 9 -9.53 -2.96 -15.69
N LEU A 10 -9.75 -1.71 -15.28
CA LEU A 10 -9.61 -0.53 -16.13
C LEU A 10 -8.17 -0.30 -16.63
N LEU A 11 -7.17 -0.95 -16.02
CA LEU A 11 -5.79 -0.93 -16.53
C LEU A 11 -5.57 -1.88 -17.72
N LYS A 12 -6.56 -2.72 -18.05
CA LYS A 12 -6.54 -3.57 -19.24
C LYS A 12 -7.38 -2.89 -20.32
N ASP A 13 -6.76 -2.55 -21.44
CA ASP A 13 -7.45 -2.00 -22.60
C ASP A 13 -7.93 -3.14 -23.53
N ASP A 14 -7.24 -4.30 -23.50
CA ASP A 14 -7.66 -5.52 -24.20
C ASP A 14 -7.23 -6.81 -23.46
N SER A 15 -7.86 -7.96 -23.76
CA SER A 15 -7.51 -9.26 -23.13
C SER A 15 -6.22 -9.88 -23.68
N SER A 16 -5.27 -9.06 -24.14
CA SER A 16 -4.03 -9.52 -24.74
C SER A 16 -3.07 -10.08 -23.68
N GLU A 17 -2.38 -11.16 -24.02
CA GLU A 17 -1.39 -11.78 -23.13
C GLU A 17 -0.29 -10.80 -22.70
N VAL A 18 0.05 -9.82 -23.56
CA VAL A 18 1.04 -8.77 -23.26
C VAL A 18 0.56 -7.85 -22.14
N GLU A 19 -0.69 -7.38 -22.20
CA GLU A 19 -1.26 -6.51 -21.16
C GLU A 19 -1.48 -7.26 -19.85
N LEU A 20 -1.91 -8.52 -19.91
CA LEU A 20 -2.05 -9.37 -18.73
C LEU A 20 -0.69 -9.58 -18.04
N ASN A 21 0.37 -9.86 -18.79
CA ASN A 21 1.72 -10.00 -18.25
C ASN A 21 2.27 -8.68 -17.70
N TRP A 22 1.97 -7.56 -18.35
CA TRP A 22 2.31 -6.23 -17.83
C TRP A 22 1.62 -5.95 -16.50
N LEU A 23 0.31 -6.22 -16.39
CA LEU A 23 -0.44 -6.02 -15.14
C LEU A 23 0.05 -6.96 -14.03
N LYS A 24 0.39 -8.21 -14.35
CA LYS A 24 1.02 -9.13 -13.39
C LYS A 24 2.34 -8.55 -12.85
N GLY A 25 3.22 -8.08 -13.72
CA GLY A 25 4.47 -7.46 -13.30
C GLY A 25 4.27 -6.16 -12.50
N LEU A 26 3.23 -5.39 -12.82
CA LEU A 26 2.87 -4.20 -12.06
C LEU A 26 2.40 -4.56 -10.63
N ILE A 27 1.62 -5.63 -10.48
CA ILE A 27 1.22 -6.15 -9.16
C ILE A 27 2.45 -6.60 -8.36
N ASP A 28 3.40 -7.30 -8.98
CA ASP A 28 4.64 -7.72 -8.31
C ASP A 28 5.43 -6.51 -7.79
N GLN A 29 5.58 -5.46 -8.61
CA GLN A 29 6.26 -4.23 -8.22
C GLN A 29 5.58 -3.55 -7.02
N VAL A 30 4.26 -3.52 -6.97
CA VAL A 30 3.50 -2.95 -5.84
C VAL A 30 3.71 -3.76 -4.58
N VAL A 31 3.68 -5.09 -4.70
CA VAL A 31 3.91 -5.99 -3.56
C VAL A 31 5.31 -5.81 -3.00
N GLU A 32 6.33 -5.78 -3.85
CA GLU A 32 7.71 -5.56 -3.44
C GLU A 32 7.92 -4.18 -2.81
N ASP A 33 7.38 -3.11 -3.43
CA ASP A 33 7.50 -1.76 -2.90
C ASP A 33 6.84 -1.65 -1.53
N LEU A 34 5.56 -2.03 -1.40
CA LEU A 34 4.84 -1.94 -0.12
C LEU A 34 5.49 -2.79 0.96
N GLU A 35 5.97 -4.00 0.65
CA GLU A 35 6.68 -4.83 1.63
C GLU A 35 7.96 -4.14 2.14
N SER A 36 8.75 -3.57 1.22
CA SER A 36 9.96 -2.81 1.54
C SER A 36 9.66 -1.60 2.42
N ARG A 37 8.58 -0.87 2.11
CA ARG A 37 8.15 0.30 2.89
C ARG A 37 7.64 -0.06 4.27
N MET A 38 6.85 -1.12 4.39
CA MET A 38 6.37 -1.64 5.68
C MET A 38 7.53 -2.04 6.58
N LYS A 39 8.56 -2.69 6.01
CA LYS A 39 9.79 -3.02 6.70
C LYS A 39 10.55 -1.75 7.12
N THR A 40 10.69 -0.79 6.22
CA THR A 40 11.36 0.49 6.49
C THR A 40 10.70 1.20 7.67
N MET A 41 9.37 1.39 7.65
CA MET A 41 8.60 1.97 8.75
C MET A 41 8.79 1.26 10.09
N SER A 42 8.96 -0.06 10.08
CA SER A 42 9.21 -0.84 11.30
C SER A 42 10.62 -0.64 11.89
N THR A 43 11.54 -0.04 11.12
CA THR A 43 12.96 0.13 11.49
C THR A 43 13.40 1.59 11.58
N ILE A 44 12.59 2.54 11.09
CA ILE A 44 12.87 3.98 11.19
C ILE A 44 13.04 4.36 12.66
N ASN A 45 14.02 5.22 12.94
CA ASN A 45 14.19 5.82 14.25
C ASN A 45 12.93 6.62 14.61
N SER A 46 12.27 6.28 15.72
CA SER A 46 11.02 6.90 16.15
C SER A 46 11.12 8.42 16.40
N ASN A 47 12.32 8.93 16.63
CA ASN A 47 12.56 10.38 16.74
C ASN A 47 12.65 11.10 15.39
N ASN A 48 12.81 10.37 14.28
CA ASN A 48 12.91 10.95 12.94
C ASN A 48 11.52 11.20 12.32
N THR A 49 10.80 12.17 12.87
CA THR A 49 9.44 12.54 12.45
C THR A 49 9.33 12.80 10.94
N LYS A 50 10.33 13.46 10.34
CA LYS A 50 10.31 13.78 8.90
C LYS A 50 10.35 12.53 8.04
N GLU A 51 11.18 11.56 8.41
CA GLU A 51 11.29 10.30 7.70
C GLU A 51 10.02 9.46 7.84
N ILE A 52 9.42 9.43 9.04
CA ILE A 52 8.14 8.77 9.29
C ILE A 52 7.02 9.35 8.42
N ILE A 53 6.87 10.67 8.41
CA ILE A 53 5.84 11.33 7.58
C ILE A 53 6.08 11.04 6.10
N SER A 54 7.33 11.10 5.65
CA SER A 54 7.72 10.80 4.28
C SER A 54 7.35 9.36 3.89
N GLU A 55 7.62 8.40 4.76
CA GLU A 55 7.37 7.00 4.44
C GLU A 55 5.87 6.65 4.49
N LEU A 56 5.13 7.18 5.46
CA LEU A 56 3.66 7.10 5.48
C LEU A 56 3.05 7.72 4.22
N HIS A 57 3.57 8.86 3.76
CA HIS A 57 3.11 9.51 2.53
C HIS A 57 3.31 8.62 1.31
N LYS A 58 4.48 7.98 1.17
CA LYS A 58 4.76 7.08 0.04
C LYS A 58 3.86 5.84 0.06
N ILE A 59 3.70 5.19 1.22
CA ILE A 59 2.78 4.05 1.37
C ILE A 59 1.35 4.47 1.00
N SER A 60 0.89 5.62 1.51
CA SER A 60 -0.43 6.19 1.21
C SER A 60 -0.65 6.44 -0.29
N GLY A 61 0.38 6.97 -0.96
CA GLY A 61 0.34 7.25 -2.41
C GLY A 61 0.26 5.99 -3.26
N VAL A 62 1.05 4.96 -2.94
CA VAL A 62 0.98 3.66 -3.64
C VAL A 62 -0.41 3.04 -3.46
N ALA A 63 -0.92 3.03 -2.22
CA ALA A 63 -2.25 2.49 -1.94
C ALA A 63 -3.36 3.22 -2.72
N ALA A 64 -3.30 4.56 -2.80
CA ALA A 64 -4.27 5.36 -3.55
C ALA A 64 -4.20 5.09 -5.07
N ASN A 65 -2.99 4.96 -5.62
CA ASN A 65 -2.78 4.74 -7.06
C ASN A 65 -3.32 3.38 -7.51
N PHE A 66 -3.18 2.36 -6.66
CA PHE A 66 -3.56 0.99 -6.94
C PHE A 66 -4.95 0.60 -6.44
N GLY A 67 -5.72 1.54 -5.88
CA GLY A 67 -7.07 1.26 -5.39
C GLY A 67 -7.09 0.33 -4.18
N LEU A 68 -6.07 0.38 -3.33
CA LEU A 68 -5.97 -0.35 -2.06
C LEU A 68 -6.64 0.49 -0.96
N GLU A 69 -7.97 0.61 -1.04
CA GLU A 69 -8.77 1.64 -0.37
C GLU A 69 -8.57 1.63 1.16
N ASP A 70 -8.70 0.48 1.79
CA ASP A 70 -8.61 0.35 3.26
C ASP A 70 -7.18 0.62 3.75
N LEU A 71 -6.18 0.18 2.99
CA LEU A 71 -4.78 0.49 3.29
C LEU A 71 -4.51 1.99 3.15
N HIS A 72 -5.01 2.62 2.09
CA HIS A 72 -4.90 4.05 1.87
C HIS A 72 -5.57 4.85 3.01
N GLN A 73 -6.80 4.50 3.39
CA GLN A 73 -7.52 5.15 4.48
C GLN A 73 -6.76 5.03 5.80
N LYS A 74 -6.28 3.83 6.13
CA LYS A 74 -5.52 3.62 7.37
C LYS A 74 -4.24 4.45 7.39
N VAL A 75 -3.42 4.35 6.34
CA VAL A 75 -2.10 4.98 6.29
C VAL A 75 -2.21 6.50 6.18
N SER A 76 -3.16 7.02 5.41
CA SER A 76 -3.42 8.47 5.35
C SER A 76 -3.90 9.04 6.69
N GLY A 77 -4.62 8.23 7.49
CA GLY A 77 -4.95 8.57 8.88
C GLY A 77 -3.71 8.71 9.76
N LEU A 78 -2.78 7.75 9.68
CA LEU A 78 -1.50 7.82 10.40
C LEU A 78 -0.64 8.98 9.94
N GLU A 79 -0.59 9.25 8.62
CA GLU A 79 0.13 10.39 8.05
C GLU A 79 -0.41 11.71 8.61
N LYS A 80 -1.73 11.86 8.72
CA LYS A 80 -2.38 13.03 9.33
C LYS A 80 -2.03 13.17 10.81
N LEU A 81 -2.04 12.07 11.58
CA LEU A 81 -1.61 12.09 12.98
C LEU A 81 -0.16 12.58 13.10
N ALA A 82 0.75 12.01 12.31
CA ALA A 82 2.16 12.37 12.34
C ALA A 82 2.39 13.85 11.95
N LYS A 83 1.65 14.38 10.95
CA LYS A 83 1.68 15.79 10.57
C LYS A 83 1.12 16.74 11.65
N ASN A 84 0.23 16.25 12.50
CA ASN A 84 -0.36 16.99 13.62
C ASN A 84 0.40 16.77 14.94
N GLU A 85 1.73 16.59 14.87
CA GLU A 85 2.63 16.42 16.02
C GLU A 85 2.32 15.18 16.91
N LYS A 86 1.44 14.28 16.45
CA LYS A 86 1.06 13.03 17.13
C LYS A 86 1.82 11.83 16.54
N VAL A 87 3.12 11.98 16.36
CA VAL A 87 3.97 10.97 15.69
C VAL A 87 4.04 9.67 16.48
N SER A 88 4.13 9.76 17.82
CA SER A 88 4.10 8.56 18.68
C SER A 88 2.82 7.75 18.46
N GLU A 89 1.66 8.41 18.45
CA GLU A 89 0.37 7.74 18.18
C GLU A 89 0.38 7.09 16.79
N ALA A 90 0.95 7.75 15.78
CA ALA A 90 1.05 7.19 14.44
C ALA A 90 1.93 5.92 14.40
N ILE A 91 3.06 5.92 15.12
CA ILE A 91 3.96 4.76 15.24
C ILE A 91 3.26 3.62 15.99
N ASP A 92 2.63 3.91 17.13
CA ASP A 92 1.96 2.90 17.96
C ASP A 92 0.79 2.23 17.21
N ASN A 93 0.14 2.97 16.31
CA ASN A 93 -0.93 2.45 15.47
C ASN A 93 -0.43 1.83 14.16
N PHE A 94 0.82 2.04 13.75
CA PHE A 94 1.37 1.49 12.51
C PHE A 94 1.30 -0.03 12.43
N PRO A 95 1.59 -0.84 13.47
CA PRO A 95 1.49 -2.31 13.37
C PRO A 95 0.14 -2.83 12.85
N SER A 96 -0.96 -2.11 13.08
CA SER A 96 -2.28 -2.48 12.56
C SER A 96 -2.42 -2.33 11.03
N THR A 97 -1.57 -1.53 10.37
CA THR A 97 -1.52 -1.45 8.90
C THR A 97 -1.02 -2.75 8.30
N ARG A 98 -0.18 -3.51 9.03
CA ARG A 98 0.41 -4.75 8.53
C ARG A 98 -0.65 -5.81 8.29
N SER A 99 -1.62 -5.97 9.20
CA SER A 99 -2.71 -6.92 9.00
C SER A 99 -3.51 -6.59 7.73
N ILE A 100 -3.82 -5.31 7.53
CA ILE A 100 -4.53 -4.83 6.32
C ILE A 100 -3.69 -5.10 5.07
N TRP A 101 -2.37 -4.88 5.14
CA TRP A 101 -1.46 -5.17 4.04
C TRP A 101 -1.44 -6.66 3.68
N GLU A 102 -1.29 -7.57 4.64
CA GLU A 102 -1.24 -9.01 4.36
C GLU A 102 -2.54 -9.51 3.69
N GLU A 103 -3.70 -9.02 4.14
CA GLU A 103 -4.98 -9.32 3.51
C GLU A 103 -5.09 -8.73 2.10
N THR A 104 -4.68 -7.47 1.93
CA THR A 104 -4.68 -6.77 0.63
C THR A 104 -3.76 -7.47 -0.37
N LYS A 105 -2.55 -7.85 0.06
CA LYS A 105 -1.56 -8.60 -0.70
C LYS A 105 -2.12 -9.94 -1.15
N LYS A 106 -2.82 -10.65 -0.25
CA LYS A 106 -3.48 -11.91 -0.61
C LYS A 106 -4.55 -11.70 -1.69
N GLU A 107 -5.38 -10.66 -1.59
CA GLU A 107 -6.36 -10.32 -2.64
C GLU A 107 -5.69 -9.97 -3.97
N LEU A 108 -4.59 -9.21 -3.95
CA LEU A 108 -3.81 -8.86 -5.15
C LEU A 108 -3.24 -10.10 -5.84
N LEU A 109 -2.66 -11.03 -5.08
CA LEU A 109 -2.10 -12.27 -5.63
C LEU A 109 -3.18 -13.21 -6.15
N ILE A 110 -4.36 -13.27 -5.52
CA ILE A 110 -5.50 -14.01 -6.06
C ILE A 110 -5.93 -13.40 -7.40
N PHE A 111 -6.11 -12.08 -7.45
CA PHE A 111 -6.45 -11.39 -8.69
C PHE A 111 -5.40 -11.62 -9.78
N GLN A 112 -4.11 -11.54 -9.45
CA GLN A 112 -3.00 -11.80 -10.37
C GLN A 112 -3.05 -13.21 -10.97
N ASN A 113 -3.48 -14.23 -10.21
CA ASN A 113 -3.65 -15.60 -10.70
C ASN A 113 -4.91 -15.78 -11.57
N GLU A 114 -5.87 -14.87 -11.46
CA GLU A 114 -7.09 -14.82 -12.30
C GLU A 114 -6.84 -14.07 -13.64
N LEU A 115 -5.69 -13.41 -13.79
CA LEU A 115 -5.23 -12.74 -15.02
C LEU A 115 -4.67 -13.74 -16.04
#